data_AF-A0AAV3YNF6-F1
#
_entry.id   AF-A0AAV3YNF6-F1
#
_cell.length_a   1.000
_cell.length_b   1.000
_cell.length_c   1.000
_cell.angle_alpha   90.00
_cell.angle_beta   90.00
_cell.angle_gamma   90.00
#
_symmetry.space_group_name_H-M   'P 1'
#
loop_
_entity.id
_entity.type
_entity.pdbx_description
1 polymer ?
#
loop_
_entity_poly.entity_id
_entity_poly.type
_entity_poly.pdbx_seq_one_letter_code
_entity_poly.pdbx_strand_id
1 'polypeptide(L)'
;MRSNQQTKSETSHSLDTLKNNGIKSVTSHSLDMRSNKQTKSVTSHILIILNNNETKSVTSHSLDTRSNKQTKPVTTHSLDILKNIGIKSVTSHSLDMRSNKQTKSVTSHSLDTLNNNQTKSVTSHILIILNNNETKSVTSHIFWTY
;
A
#
# COMPACT_ATOMS: atom_id res chain seq x y z
N MET A 1 -6.84 7.60 21.85
CA MET A 1 -5.68 7.76 20.95
C MET A 1 -4.45 7.15 21.61
N ARG A 2 -3.66 6.34 20.90
CA ARG A 2 -2.46 5.66 21.47
C ARG A 2 -1.18 6.32 20.94
N SER A 3 -0.29 6.69 21.85
CA SER A 3 1.04 7.27 21.54
C SER A 3 2.13 6.46 22.24
N ASN A 4 3.18 6.10 21.50
CA ASN A 4 4.42 5.45 21.94
C ASN A 4 4.32 4.03 22.53
N GLN A 5 3.24 3.28 22.27
CA GLN A 5 3.08 1.88 22.73
C GLN A 5 3.40 0.85 21.63
N GLN A 6 3.65 -0.40 22.03
CA GLN A 6 3.60 -1.56 21.14
C GLN A 6 2.19 -2.18 21.22
N THR A 7 1.50 -2.32 20.10
CA THR A 7 0.20 -3.02 20.04
C THR A 7 0.43 -4.48 19.67
N LYS A 8 0.11 -5.40 20.60
CA LYS A 8 0.38 -6.83 20.43
C LYS A 8 -0.69 -7.54 19.59
N SER A 9 -1.96 -7.35 19.94
CA SER A 9 -3.11 -7.80 19.16
C SER A 9 -4.31 -7.02 19.67
N GLU A 10 -5.09 -6.44 18.77
CA GLU A 10 -6.25 -5.63 19.13
C GLU A 10 -7.34 -5.87 18.10
N THR A 11 -8.58 -5.97 18.57
CA THR A 11 -9.79 -5.99 17.74
C THR A 11 -10.66 -4.83 18.18
N SER A 12 -11.07 -3.98 17.25
CA SER A 12 -11.88 -2.79 17.57
C SER A 12 -12.73 -2.38 16.39
N HIS A 13 -13.85 -1.69 16.62
CA HIS A 13 -14.63 -1.17 15.49
C HIS A 13 -13.86 -0.06 14.77
N SER A 14 -13.41 0.96 15.52
CA SER A 14 -12.56 2.04 15.02
C SER A 14 -11.34 2.21 15.91
N LEU A 15 -10.18 2.46 15.31
CA LEU A 15 -8.93 2.65 16.04
C LEU A 15 -8.11 3.80 15.41
N ASP A 16 -7.51 4.62 16.26
CA ASP A 16 -6.59 5.69 15.85
C ASP A 16 -5.26 5.55 16.61
N THR A 17 -4.17 5.49 15.84
CA THR A 17 -2.80 5.37 16.33
C THR A 17 -1.96 6.57 15.85
N LEU A 18 -1.59 7.44 16.79
CA LEU A 18 -0.84 8.67 16.49
C LEU A 18 0.65 8.38 16.28
N LYS A 19 1.27 7.68 17.22
CA LYS A 19 2.67 7.26 17.18
C LYS A 19 2.78 5.87 17.76
N ASN A 20 3.29 4.91 16.99
CA ASN A 20 3.44 3.54 17.46
C ASN A 20 4.80 2.97 17.03
N ASN A 21 5.50 2.32 17.98
CA ASN A 21 6.82 1.75 17.73
C ASN A 21 6.73 0.37 17.05
N GLY A 22 5.60 -0.31 17.17
CA GLY A 22 5.38 -1.61 16.60
C GLY A 22 3.94 -2.10 16.75
N ILE A 23 3.30 -2.36 15.61
CA ILE A 23 2.01 -3.04 15.52
C ILE A 23 2.27 -4.48 15.11
N LYS A 24 1.91 -5.43 15.98
CA LYS A 24 2.01 -6.86 15.65
C LYS A 24 0.78 -7.34 14.87
N SER A 25 -0.42 -7.07 15.36
CA SER A 25 -1.67 -7.41 14.68
C SER A 25 -2.77 -6.44 15.10
N VAL A 26 -3.57 -5.97 14.15
CA VAL A 26 -4.79 -5.21 14.40
C VAL A 26 -5.87 -5.69 13.44
N THR A 27 -7.07 -5.92 13.97
CA THR A 27 -8.28 -6.12 13.18
C THR A 27 -9.28 -5.02 13.49
N SER A 28 -9.77 -4.32 12.48
CA SER A 28 -10.74 -3.24 12.67
C SER A 28 -11.69 -3.05 11.52
N HIS A 29 -12.75 -2.25 11.72
CA HIS A 29 -13.49 -1.72 10.58
C HIS A 29 -12.79 -0.48 10.02
N SER A 30 -12.39 0.46 10.88
CA SER A 30 -11.66 1.67 10.47
C SER A 30 -10.39 1.83 11.30
N LEU A 31 -9.26 2.06 10.63
CA LEU A 31 -7.98 2.32 11.29
C LEU A 31 -7.26 3.50 10.65
N ASP A 32 -6.89 4.48 11.47
CA ASP A 32 -5.98 5.56 11.09
C ASP A 32 -4.62 5.36 11.79
N MET A 33 -3.56 5.35 10.99
CA MET A 33 -2.18 5.25 11.44
C MET A 33 -1.38 6.47 10.96
N ARG A 34 -1.12 7.40 11.87
CA ARG A 34 -0.39 8.62 11.53
C ARG A 34 1.11 8.39 11.39
N SER A 35 1.73 7.74 12.37
CA SER A 35 3.17 7.46 12.34
C SER A 35 3.48 6.15 13.02
N ASN A 36 4.02 5.20 12.26
CA ASN A 36 4.40 3.92 12.81
C ASN A 36 5.79 3.47 12.31
N LYS A 37 6.57 2.82 13.18
CA LYS A 37 7.88 2.29 12.78
C LYS A 37 7.75 0.95 12.07
N GLN A 38 6.98 0.02 12.65
CA GLN A 38 6.86 -1.33 12.11
C GLN A 38 5.43 -1.86 12.25
N THR A 39 4.83 -2.26 11.15
CA THR A 39 3.50 -2.88 11.11
C THR A 39 3.65 -4.30 10.56
N LYS A 40 3.35 -5.32 11.37
CA LYS A 40 3.46 -6.70 10.93
C LYS A 40 2.22 -7.17 10.17
N SER A 41 1.04 -7.03 10.77
CA SER A 41 -0.23 -7.41 10.13
C SER A 41 -1.32 -6.43 10.50
N VAL A 42 -2.10 -6.03 9.51
CA VAL A 42 -3.31 -5.23 9.69
C VAL A 42 -4.38 -5.78 8.77
N THR A 43 -5.56 -6.01 9.35
CA THR A 43 -6.79 -6.29 8.62
C THR A 43 -7.78 -5.19 8.95
N SER A 44 -8.21 -4.41 7.97
CA SER A 44 -9.22 -3.37 8.19
C SER A 44 -10.20 -3.27 7.03
N HIS A 45 -11.41 -2.77 7.23
CA HIS A 45 -12.24 -2.40 6.07
C HIS A 45 -11.67 -1.13 5.42
N ILE A 46 -11.49 -0.07 6.22
CA ILE A 46 -10.88 1.19 5.81
C ILE A 46 -9.57 1.36 6.57
N LEU A 47 -8.50 1.66 5.86
CA LEU A 47 -7.18 1.88 6.44
C LEU A 47 -6.53 3.14 5.86
N ILE A 48 -6.09 4.03 6.74
CA ILE A 48 -5.33 5.22 6.37
C ILE A 48 -3.94 5.13 7.02
N ILE A 49 -2.89 5.30 6.23
CA ILE A 49 -1.50 5.27 6.69
C ILE A 49 -0.79 6.54 6.19
N LEU A 50 -0.54 7.49 7.09
CA LEU A 50 0.16 8.71 6.70
C LEU A 50 1.67 8.49 6.58
N ASN A 51 2.28 7.84 7.57
CA ASN A 51 3.70 7.55 7.56
C ASN A 51 4.00 6.21 8.22
N ASN A 52 4.66 5.33 7.49
CA ASN A 52 5.21 4.10 8.04
C ASN A 52 6.63 3.85 7.52
N ASN A 53 7.48 3.19 8.32
CA ASN A 53 8.79 2.76 7.81
C ASN A 53 8.68 1.36 7.17
N GLU A 54 8.07 0.41 7.87
CA GLU A 54 8.01 -0.98 7.40
C GLU A 54 6.63 -1.59 7.62
N THR A 55 6.02 -2.09 6.55
CA THR A 55 4.76 -2.83 6.57
C THR A 55 5.00 -4.25 6.08
N LYS A 56 4.69 -5.29 6.88
CA LYS A 56 4.89 -6.69 6.46
C LYS A 56 3.67 -7.34 5.79
N SER A 57 2.46 -6.94 6.15
CA SER A 57 1.24 -7.44 5.51
C SER A 57 0.09 -6.49 5.81
N VAL A 58 -0.69 -6.15 4.79
CA VAL A 58 -1.94 -5.41 4.94
C VAL A 58 -3.00 -6.06 4.08
N THR A 59 -4.15 -6.27 4.69
CA THR A 59 -5.38 -6.63 4.01
C THR A 59 -6.42 -5.57 4.31
N SER A 60 -7.00 -4.94 3.28
CA SER A 60 -8.16 -4.07 3.50
C SER A 60 -9.14 -4.01 2.35
N HIS A 61 -10.32 -3.43 2.56
CA HIS A 61 -11.17 -3.07 1.43
C HIS A 61 -10.61 -1.82 0.76
N SER A 62 -10.41 -0.74 1.54
CA SER A 62 -9.80 0.50 1.07
C SER A 62 -8.53 0.80 1.86
N LEU A 63 -7.46 1.18 1.17
CA LEU A 63 -6.21 1.65 1.78
C LEU A 63 -5.74 2.94 1.11
N ASP A 64 -5.51 3.98 1.90
CA ASP A 64 -4.76 5.17 1.51
C ASP A 64 -3.41 5.17 2.23
N THR A 65 -2.32 5.24 1.47
CA THR A 65 -0.96 5.36 1.99
C THR A 65 -0.25 6.59 1.45
N ARG A 66 0.00 7.57 2.32
CA ARG A 66 0.66 8.82 1.95
C ARG A 66 2.17 8.67 1.80
N SER A 67 2.83 7.99 2.73
CA SER A 67 4.27 7.72 2.67
C SER A 67 4.64 6.41 3.37
N ASN A 68 5.36 5.53 2.66
CA ASN A 68 5.97 4.36 3.27
C ASN A 68 7.38 4.10 2.72
N LYS A 69 8.31 3.60 3.55
CA LYS A 69 9.65 3.24 3.05
C LYS A 69 9.66 1.84 2.44
N GLN A 70 9.11 0.86 3.14
CA GLN A 70 9.09 -0.52 2.67
C GLN A 70 7.73 -1.16 2.94
N THR A 71 7.09 -1.61 1.87
CA THR A 71 5.86 -2.39 1.93
C THR A 71 6.12 -3.80 1.40
N LYS A 72 5.82 -4.82 2.21
CA LYS A 72 5.71 -6.20 1.74
C LYS A 72 4.29 -6.45 1.16
N PRO A 73 3.69 -7.66 1.10
CA PRO A 73 2.44 -7.83 0.35
C PRO A 73 1.33 -6.95 0.90
N VAL A 74 0.63 -6.28 -0.02
CA VAL A 74 -0.62 -5.55 0.23
C VAL A 74 -1.68 -6.18 -0.64
N THR A 75 -2.80 -6.55 -0.02
CA THR A 75 -3.97 -7.08 -0.70
C THR A 75 -5.16 -6.17 -0.38
N THR A 76 -5.75 -5.56 -1.39
CA THR A 76 -6.84 -4.58 -1.19
C THR A 76 -7.91 -4.68 -2.26
N HIS A 77 -9.06 -4.04 -2.05
CA HIS A 77 -9.96 -3.76 -3.17
C HIS A 77 -9.52 -2.47 -3.86
N SER A 78 -9.41 -1.38 -3.11
CA SER A 78 -8.93 -0.09 -3.61
C SER A 78 -7.69 0.36 -2.84
N LEU A 79 -6.66 0.77 -3.56
CA LEU A 79 -5.40 1.24 -2.99
C LEU A 79 -4.93 2.53 -3.65
N ASP A 80 -4.64 3.53 -2.83
CA ASP A 80 -3.94 4.74 -3.24
C ASP A 80 -2.57 4.78 -2.53
N ILE A 81 -1.50 4.89 -3.33
CA ILE A 81 -0.14 5.09 -2.85
C ILE A 81 0.44 6.35 -3.46
N LEU A 82 0.60 7.37 -2.62
CA LEU A 82 1.20 8.62 -3.06
C LEU A 82 2.72 8.54 -3.13
N LYS A 83 3.39 8.04 -2.07
CA LYS A 83 4.86 7.92 -2.06
C LYS A 83 5.36 6.62 -1.43
N ASN A 84 6.17 5.87 -2.18
CA ASN A 84 6.88 4.72 -1.66
C ASN A 84 8.33 4.61 -2.14
N ILE A 85 9.22 4.07 -1.30
CA ILE A 85 10.58 3.73 -1.71
C ILE A 85 10.65 2.31 -2.26
N GLY A 86 9.96 1.35 -1.64
CA GLY A 86 10.08 -0.07 -1.98
C GLY A 86 8.80 -0.86 -1.73
N ILE A 87 8.24 -1.43 -2.78
CA ILE A 87 7.07 -2.30 -2.74
C ILE A 87 7.46 -3.69 -3.23
N LYS A 88 7.25 -4.72 -2.39
CA LYS A 88 7.50 -6.10 -2.80
C LYS A 88 6.41 -6.62 -3.73
N SER A 89 5.15 -6.48 -3.35
CA SER A 89 4.03 -6.96 -4.16
C SER A 89 2.75 -6.25 -3.76
N VAL A 90 1.94 -5.86 -4.74
CA VAL A 90 0.59 -5.33 -4.50
C VAL A 90 -0.39 -6.13 -5.32
N THR A 91 -1.48 -6.53 -4.68
CA THR A 91 -2.67 -7.10 -5.32
C THR A 91 -3.86 -6.22 -4.97
N SER A 92 -4.58 -5.76 -5.99
CA SER A 92 -5.73 -4.87 -5.80
C SER A 92 -6.77 -5.02 -6.90
N HIS A 93 -7.98 -4.51 -6.70
CA HIS A 93 -8.90 -4.32 -7.82
C HIS A 93 -8.58 -3.02 -8.55
N SER A 94 -8.60 -1.90 -7.82
CA SER A 94 -8.22 -0.58 -8.32
C SER A 94 -6.98 -0.08 -7.60
N LEU A 95 -5.97 0.31 -8.36
CA LEU A 95 -4.69 0.80 -7.85
C LEU A 95 -4.33 2.14 -8.46
N ASP A 96 -4.13 3.10 -7.59
CA ASP A 96 -3.49 4.36 -7.90
C ASP A 96 -2.08 4.36 -7.27
N MET A 97 -1.06 4.57 -8.11
CA MET A 97 0.33 4.73 -7.69
C MET A 97 0.95 6.02 -8.26
N ARG A 98 1.12 7.05 -7.41
CA ARG A 98 1.61 8.36 -7.87
C ARG A 98 3.14 8.45 -7.95
N SER A 99 3.88 8.11 -6.88
CA SER A 99 5.36 8.18 -6.87
C SER A 99 6.01 7.00 -6.18
N ASN A 100 6.67 6.12 -6.94
CA ASN A 100 7.28 4.91 -6.40
C ASN A 100 8.69 4.71 -6.95
N LYS A 101 9.68 4.43 -6.08
CA LYS A 101 11.06 4.21 -6.55
C LYS A 101 11.25 2.78 -7.07
N GLN A 102 10.81 1.78 -6.31
CA GLN A 102 11.01 0.38 -6.66
C GLN A 102 9.76 -0.44 -6.36
N THR A 103 9.26 -1.15 -7.37
CA THR A 103 8.10 -2.03 -7.25
C THR A 103 8.44 -3.37 -7.89
N LYS A 104 8.43 -4.48 -7.14
CA LYS A 104 8.77 -5.78 -7.75
C LYS A 104 7.61 -6.37 -8.54
N SER A 105 6.39 -6.33 -8.03
CA SER A 105 5.24 -6.89 -8.73
C SER A 105 3.97 -6.14 -8.41
N VAL A 106 3.17 -5.88 -9.43
CA VAL A 106 1.83 -5.33 -9.31
C VAL A 106 0.85 -6.24 -10.04
N THR A 107 -0.22 -6.61 -9.35
CA THR A 107 -1.38 -7.27 -9.94
C THR A 107 -2.61 -6.44 -9.64
N SER A 108 -3.34 -6.00 -10.66
CA SER A 108 -4.56 -5.25 -10.46
C SER A 108 -5.64 -5.56 -11.51
N HIS A 109 -6.88 -5.11 -11.28
CA HIS A 109 -7.82 -4.99 -12.39
C HIS A 109 -7.57 -3.68 -13.14
N SER A 110 -7.53 -2.54 -12.43
CA SER A 110 -7.17 -1.23 -12.99
C SER A 110 -5.96 -0.66 -12.26
N LEU A 111 -4.93 -0.28 -13.01
CA LEU A 111 -3.73 0.38 -12.51
C LEU A 111 -3.53 1.73 -13.20
N ASP A 112 -3.42 2.79 -12.41
CA ASP A 112 -3.00 4.11 -12.86
C ASP A 112 -1.71 4.53 -12.16
N THR A 113 -0.65 4.75 -12.95
CA THR A 113 0.68 5.10 -12.47
C THR A 113 1.18 6.41 -13.05
N LEU A 114 1.65 7.31 -12.18
CA LEU A 114 2.21 8.60 -12.63
C LEU A 114 3.72 8.62 -12.73
N ASN A 115 4.46 8.28 -11.67
CA ASN A 115 5.92 8.40 -11.63
C ASN A 115 6.55 7.21 -10.90
N ASN A 116 6.87 6.15 -11.63
CA ASN A 116 7.46 4.95 -11.06
C ASN A 116 8.85 4.71 -11.67
N ASN A 117 9.91 4.60 -10.86
CA ASN A 117 11.26 4.54 -11.44
C ASN A 117 11.59 3.13 -11.94
N GLN A 118 11.34 2.11 -11.11
CA GLN A 118 11.72 0.73 -11.42
C GLN A 118 10.60 -0.24 -11.06
N THR A 119 9.99 -0.85 -12.06
CA THR A 119 8.97 -1.88 -11.88
C THR A 119 9.39 -3.19 -12.54
N LYS A 120 9.50 -4.28 -11.78
CA LYS A 120 9.91 -5.55 -12.42
C LYS A 120 8.79 -6.20 -13.21
N SER A 121 7.56 -6.23 -12.68
CA SER A 121 6.43 -6.86 -13.36
C SER A 121 5.13 -6.17 -13.03
N VAL A 122 4.32 -5.92 -14.07
CA VAL A 122 2.95 -5.42 -13.97
C VAL A 122 2.02 -6.37 -14.70
N THR A 123 0.97 -6.80 -14.02
CA THR A 123 -0.16 -7.52 -14.61
C THR A 123 -1.42 -6.76 -14.28
N SER A 124 -2.14 -6.23 -15.26
CA SER A 124 -3.38 -5.49 -15.01
C SER A 124 -4.40 -5.65 -16.14
N HIS A 125 -5.69 -5.56 -15.88
CA HIS A 125 -6.66 -5.59 -16.98
C HIS A 125 -6.62 -4.26 -17.75
N ILE A 126 -6.73 -3.14 -17.03
CA ILE A 126 -6.55 -1.78 -17.51
C ILE A 126 -5.27 -1.22 -16.89
N LEU A 127 -4.40 -0.66 -17.72
CA LEU A 127 -3.13 -0.09 -17.30
C LEU A 127 -2.91 1.28 -17.94
N ILE A 128 -2.73 2.29 -17.10
CA ILE A 128 -2.41 3.67 -17.48
C ILE A 128 -1.04 4.02 -16.88
N ILE A 129 -0.12 4.47 -17.73
CA ILE A 129 1.23 4.86 -17.33
C ILE A 129 1.55 6.24 -17.93
N LEU A 130 1.86 7.22 -17.08
CA LEU A 130 2.36 8.52 -17.54
C LEU A 130 3.90 8.54 -17.60
N ASN A 131 4.58 8.27 -16.48
CA ASN A 131 6.03 8.29 -16.42
C ASN A 131 6.56 7.05 -15.67
N ASN A 132 7.21 6.15 -16.39
CA ASN A 132 7.79 4.96 -15.81
C ASN A 132 9.12 4.63 -16.49
N ASN A 133 10.22 4.83 -15.76
CA ASN A 133 11.55 4.84 -16.37
C ASN A 133 12.03 3.44 -16.78
N GLU A 134 11.72 2.42 -15.98
CA GLU A 134 12.15 1.04 -16.24
C GLU A 134 11.07 0.03 -15.84
N THR A 135 10.41 -0.58 -16.83
CA THR A 135 9.57 -1.79 -16.66
C THR A 135 10.16 -3.00 -17.34
N LYS A 136 10.40 -4.09 -16.60
CA LYS A 136 10.93 -5.32 -17.22
C LYS A 136 9.86 -6.17 -17.92
N SER A 137 8.65 -6.19 -17.39
CA SER A 137 7.55 -7.01 -17.93
C SER A 137 6.21 -6.34 -17.65
N VAL A 138 5.39 -6.23 -18.69
CA VAL A 138 4.04 -5.67 -18.62
C VAL A 138 3.09 -6.64 -19.33
N THR A 139 1.99 -6.97 -18.68
CA THR A 139 0.89 -7.74 -19.26
C THR A 139 -0.40 -7.00 -18.96
N SER A 140 -1.07 -6.53 -20.01
CA SER A 140 -2.37 -5.88 -19.87
C SER A 140 -3.30 -6.11 -21.04
N HIS A 141 -4.60 -6.12 -20.77
CA HIS A 141 -5.63 -6.22 -21.82
C HIS A 141 -5.85 -4.87 -22.50
N ILE A 142 -5.88 -3.80 -21.72
CA ILE A 142 -5.99 -2.42 -22.18
C ILE A 142 -4.80 -1.66 -21.62
N PHE A 143 -4.07 -0.95 -22.49
CA PHE A 143 -2.87 -0.22 -22.14
C PHE A 143 -2.90 1.19 -22.74
N TRP A 144 -2.75 2.21 -21.90
CA TRP A 144 -2.60 3.60 -22.30
C TRP A 144 -1.32 4.19 -21.73
N THR A 145 -0.65 4.98 -22.56
CA THR A 145 0.49 5.82 -22.17
C THR A 145 0.21 7.24 -22.62
N TYR A 146 0.50 8.20 -21.76
CA TYR A 146 0.43 9.64 -22.05
C TYR A 146 1.83 10.21 -21.96
#